data_AF-A0A524G8V9-F1
#
_entry.id   AF-A0A524G8V9-F1
#
_cell.length_a   1.000
_cell.length_b   1.000
_cell.length_c   1.000
_cell.angle_alpha   90.00
_cell.angle_beta   90.00
_cell.angle_gamma   90.00
#
_symmetry.space_group_name_H-M   'P 1'
#
loop_
_entity.id
_entity.type
_entity.pdbx_description
1 polymer ?
#
loop_
_entity_poly.entity_id
_entity_poly.type
_entity_poly.pdbx_seq_one_letter_code
_entity_poly.pdbx_strand_id
1 'polypeptide(L)'
;YDMTFYTAGFYSNDVDWLAYEYWSEYADVPNQNPTNFVNVTYDSWRDQLLYGTTYEEVYEAAAEMQKILHYNVPRLVVYVNTYLQAYRTNQFTGHIEDLDNYIAGPWTMRKIHKLDGTFGGVVQVAISEAVNSFNFFKTQWSISANYYLFSEFWPSLYKYDPHITPWPDLADEMLIETHSDNTAVPDGHVRFTINIIQNATWSDGVPLTAQDVAFSYNYALQSEMYGNPAGSDLDQLVGVYSPSTYQVVFEFNSESFWHFSDFAFDCIIPEHIFNDDDGIGYEGWYTWNPIFNESHPFVTCGPFIFSDFENNDYYEIMRNPLFHYGVFPSSGTINVTTSTTTTTSSTTTVQQITNPVLNWSLIFSSILGSGSAIVILYCTVVIVRKRKTTIENSSSNIFMIIKITI
;
A
#
# COMPACT_ATOMS: atom_id res chain seq x y z
N TYR A 1 9.04 13.03 33.24
CA TYR A 1 8.37 11.86 33.87
C TYR A 1 9.37 11.20 34.80
N ASP A 2 8.94 10.61 35.93
CA ASP A 2 9.86 9.81 36.77
C ASP A 2 10.30 8.52 36.04
N MET A 3 9.43 7.98 35.17
CA MET A 3 9.71 6.92 34.20
C MET A 3 8.61 6.92 33.14
N THR A 4 8.96 6.63 31.89
CA THR A 4 8.03 6.47 30.77
C THR A 4 8.41 5.22 29.97
N PHE A 5 7.41 4.46 29.50
CA PHE A 5 7.60 3.27 28.69
C PHE A 5 7.22 3.60 27.24
N TYR A 6 8.16 3.38 26.34
CA TYR A 6 7.95 3.52 24.90
C TYR A 6 8.28 2.19 24.20
N THR A 7 7.44 1.83 23.25
CA THR A 7 7.76 0.81 22.25
C THR A 7 8.41 1.50 21.07
N ALA A 8 9.43 0.87 20.47
CA ALA A 8 9.99 1.27 19.20
C ALA A 8 9.90 0.08 18.23
N GLY A 9 9.47 0.34 17.01
CA GLY A 9 9.50 -0.59 15.89
C GLY A 9 10.35 0.02 14.78
N PHE A 10 11.06 -0.83 14.04
CA PHE A 10 11.86 -0.42 12.89
C PHE A 10 11.31 -1.14 11.68
N TYR A 11 10.74 -0.38 10.74
CA TYR A 11 10.01 -0.87 9.57
C TYR A 11 10.75 -0.60 8.26
N SER A 12 11.90 0.06 8.35
CA SER A 12 12.83 0.34 7.26
C SER A 12 14.27 0.22 7.77
N ASN A 13 15.23 0.23 6.85
CA ASN A 13 16.65 0.40 7.17
C ASN A 13 17.06 1.89 7.23
N ASP A 14 16.08 2.80 7.21
CA ASP A 14 16.32 4.23 7.37
C ASP A 14 16.65 4.54 8.83
N VAL A 15 17.71 5.32 9.03
CA VAL A 15 18.22 5.69 10.36
C VAL A 15 18.28 7.20 10.56
N ASP A 16 17.64 7.97 9.68
CA ASP A 16 17.48 9.42 9.80
C ASP A 16 16.86 9.86 11.14
N TRP A 17 16.04 9.01 11.78
CA TRP A 17 15.45 9.22 13.10
C TRP A 17 16.50 9.53 14.19
N LEU A 18 17.75 9.07 14.01
CA LEU A 18 18.88 9.44 14.88
C LEU A 18 19.12 10.96 14.87
N ALA A 19 18.86 11.65 13.76
CA ALA A 19 19.00 13.10 13.65
C ALA A 19 17.94 13.90 14.43
N TYR A 20 16.86 13.24 14.88
CA TYR A 20 15.69 13.91 15.46
C TYR A 20 15.41 13.47 16.89
N GLU A 21 15.29 12.17 17.17
CA GLU A 21 14.83 11.65 18.48
C GLU A 21 15.76 11.99 19.66
N TYR A 22 17.04 12.25 19.38
CA TYR A 22 18.07 12.50 20.39
C TYR A 22 18.78 13.84 20.20
N TRP A 23 18.23 14.70 19.33
CA TRP A 23 18.84 16.00 19.03
C TRP A 23 18.71 16.95 20.22
N SER A 24 19.82 17.59 20.59
CA SER A 24 19.85 18.48 21.75
C SER A 24 18.90 19.69 21.64
N GLU A 25 18.66 20.22 20.43
CA GLU A 25 17.72 21.34 20.26
C GLU A 25 16.27 20.95 20.58
N TYR A 26 15.95 19.66 20.44
CA TYR A 26 14.64 19.12 20.77
C TYR A 26 14.52 18.67 22.22
N ALA A 27 15.58 18.78 23.03
CA ALA A 27 15.59 18.34 24.42
C ALA A 27 14.47 18.98 25.26
N ASP A 28 14.12 20.23 25.00
CA ASP A 28 13.05 20.94 25.72
C ASP A 28 11.73 21.02 24.92
N VAL A 29 11.67 20.39 23.74
CA VAL A 29 10.48 20.38 22.88
C VAL A 29 9.63 19.16 23.21
N PRO A 30 8.36 19.33 23.64
CA PRO A 30 7.51 18.21 24.01
C PRO A 30 7.39 17.17 22.89
N ASN A 31 7.60 15.90 23.24
CA ASN A 31 7.49 14.71 22.37
C ASN A 31 8.52 14.57 21.24
N GLN A 32 9.46 15.50 21.07
CA GLN A 32 10.46 15.43 20.00
C GLN A 32 11.76 14.72 20.45
N ASN A 33 12.21 14.98 21.67
CA ASN A 33 13.31 14.23 22.31
C ASN A 33 12.79 13.61 23.62
N PRO A 34 12.26 12.37 23.58
CA PRO A 34 11.58 11.75 24.73
C PRO A 34 12.50 11.46 25.91
N THR A 35 13.82 11.55 25.72
CA THR A 35 14.83 11.29 26.76
C THR A 35 15.45 12.57 27.32
N ASN A 36 15.10 13.74 26.77
CA ASN A 36 15.76 15.01 27.05
C ASN A 36 17.30 14.91 26.90
N PHE A 37 17.78 14.04 26.00
CA PHE A 37 19.20 13.79 25.82
C PHE A 37 19.88 15.00 25.19
N VAL A 38 21.02 15.41 25.73
CA VAL A 38 21.81 16.53 25.24
C VAL A 38 23.26 16.11 25.17
N ASN A 39 23.85 16.14 23.97
CA ASN A 39 25.25 15.77 23.77
C ASN A 39 25.85 16.43 22.52
N VAL A 40 26.78 17.36 22.73
CA VAL A 40 27.43 18.11 21.64
C VAL A 40 28.21 17.25 20.64
N THR A 41 28.77 16.12 21.09
CA THR A 41 29.49 15.19 20.21
C THR A 41 28.51 14.37 19.37
N TYR A 42 27.33 14.07 19.92
CA TYR A 42 26.26 13.43 19.15
C TYR A 42 25.75 14.36 18.07
N ASP A 43 25.42 15.60 18.45
CA ASP A 43 24.89 16.60 17.53
C ASP A 43 25.86 16.94 16.39
N SER A 44 27.18 16.84 16.62
CA SER A 44 28.17 17.11 15.56
C SER A 44 28.11 16.16 14.37
N TRP A 45 27.49 14.98 14.52
CA TRP A 45 27.31 14.01 13.43
C TRP A 45 26.01 14.21 12.64
N ARG A 46 25.09 15.04 13.14
CA ARG A 46 23.74 15.19 12.59
C ARG A 46 23.75 15.62 11.13
N ASP A 47 24.55 16.62 10.78
CA ASP A 47 24.59 17.14 9.41
C ASP A 47 25.15 16.11 8.42
N GLN A 48 26.18 15.35 8.82
CA GLN A 48 26.70 14.26 7.99
C GLN A 48 25.68 13.13 7.83
N LEU A 49 24.90 12.83 8.87
CA LEU A 49 23.83 11.85 8.78
C LEU A 49 22.76 12.30 7.78
N LEU A 50 22.28 13.54 7.86
CA LEU A 50 21.16 14.03 7.02
C LEU A 50 21.55 14.37 5.59
N TYR A 51 22.75 14.88 5.36
CA TYR A 51 23.20 15.41 4.06
C TYR A 51 24.36 14.63 3.46
N GLY A 52 24.78 13.51 4.07
CA GLY A 52 25.68 12.57 3.43
C GLY A 52 25.08 12.09 2.11
N THR A 53 25.89 12.07 1.06
CA THR A 53 25.43 11.70 -0.31
C THR A 53 25.76 10.25 -0.65
N THR A 54 26.61 9.63 0.18
CA THR A 54 27.06 8.25 0.00
C THR A 54 26.66 7.39 1.20
N TYR A 55 26.52 6.08 0.94
CA TYR A 55 26.26 5.11 1.99
C TYR A 55 27.34 5.15 3.09
N GLU A 56 28.61 5.28 2.71
CA GLU A 56 29.74 5.29 3.65
C GLU A 56 29.71 6.48 4.60
N GLU A 57 29.40 7.68 4.11
CA GLU A 57 29.28 8.90 4.93
C GLU A 57 28.16 8.76 5.96
N VAL A 58 26.99 8.31 5.51
CA VAL A 58 25.81 8.09 6.35
C VAL A 58 26.06 6.98 7.36
N TYR A 59 26.67 5.87 6.92
CA TYR A 59 27.02 4.74 7.78
C TYR A 59 27.98 5.16 8.90
N GLU A 60 29.02 5.94 8.59
CA GLU A 60 29.96 6.44 9.59
C GLU A 60 29.26 7.29 10.64
N ALA A 61 28.47 8.28 10.21
CA ALA A 61 27.72 9.15 11.11
C ALA A 61 26.76 8.35 12.01
N ALA A 62 25.95 7.47 11.41
CA ALA A 62 25.02 6.63 12.14
C ALA A 62 25.74 5.73 13.16
N ALA A 63 26.87 5.11 12.78
CA ALA A 63 27.64 4.25 13.66
C ALA A 63 28.24 5.01 14.86
N GLU A 64 28.78 6.21 14.65
CA GLU A 64 29.31 7.04 15.73
C GLU A 64 28.20 7.56 16.66
N MET A 65 27.08 8.00 16.10
CA MET A 65 25.89 8.38 16.87
C MET A 65 25.41 7.22 17.75
N GLN A 66 25.27 6.02 17.20
CA GLN A 66 24.85 4.84 17.94
C GLN A 66 25.85 4.42 19.04
N LYS A 67 27.17 4.57 18.83
CA LYS A 67 28.18 4.33 19.88
C LYS A 67 28.01 5.29 21.06
N ILE A 68 27.73 6.56 20.79
CA ILE A 68 27.48 7.57 21.83
C ILE A 68 26.21 7.21 22.61
N LEU A 69 25.12 6.83 21.94
CA LEU A 69 23.90 6.38 22.61
C LEU A 69 24.14 5.12 23.44
N HIS A 70 24.91 4.16 22.93
CA HIS A 70 25.25 2.94 23.65
C HIS A 70 26.05 3.22 24.93
N TYR A 71 26.97 4.19 24.89
CA TYR A 71 27.75 4.58 26.07
C TYR A 71 26.92 5.35 27.11
N ASN A 72 26.07 6.28 26.67
CA ASN A 72 25.30 7.16 27.56
C ASN A 72 23.99 6.52 28.06
N VAL A 73 23.45 5.57 27.30
CA VAL A 73 22.20 4.84 27.59
C VAL A 73 21.04 5.80 27.92
N PRO A 74 20.69 6.75 27.03
CA PRO A 74 19.56 7.66 27.29
C PRO A 74 18.22 6.90 27.35
N ARG A 75 18.16 5.71 26.76
CA ARG A 75 17.01 4.80 26.80
C ARG A 75 17.45 3.41 27.23
N LEU A 76 16.73 2.82 28.19
CA LEU A 76 16.94 1.45 28.64
C LEU A 76 16.02 0.50 27.87
N VAL A 77 16.60 -0.52 27.23
CA VAL A 77 15.85 -1.63 26.63
C VAL A 77 15.48 -2.61 27.73
N VAL A 78 14.21 -2.60 28.13
CA VAL A 78 13.72 -3.45 29.23
C VAL A 78 13.41 -4.87 28.75
N TYR A 79 12.85 -5.00 27.54
CA TYR A 79 12.57 -6.27 26.89
C TYR A 79 12.32 -6.05 25.38
N VAL A 80 12.29 -7.14 24.63
CA VAL A 80 11.91 -7.15 23.21
C VAL A 80 10.61 -7.93 23.07
N ASN A 81 9.67 -7.44 22.26
CA ASN A 81 8.43 -8.15 21.97
C ASN A 81 8.71 -9.36 21.08
N THR A 82 8.12 -10.51 21.42
CA THR A 82 8.12 -11.70 20.56
C THR A 82 6.73 -11.90 19.99
N TYR A 83 6.61 -11.80 18.66
CA TYR A 83 5.37 -12.08 17.94
C TYR A 83 5.42 -13.49 17.33
N LEU A 84 4.29 -14.20 17.36
CA LEU A 84 4.16 -15.55 16.82
C LEU A 84 3.08 -15.57 15.74
N GLN A 85 3.40 -16.15 14.58
CA GLN A 85 2.45 -16.38 13.49
C GLN A 85 2.39 -17.87 13.15
N ALA A 86 1.19 -18.42 13.13
CA ALA A 86 0.95 -19.81 12.78
C ALA A 86 0.49 -19.92 11.32
N TYR A 87 1.03 -20.89 10.59
CA TYR A 87 0.68 -21.13 9.19
C TYR A 87 0.61 -22.62 8.84
N ARG A 88 -0.08 -22.91 7.72
CA ARG A 88 -0.33 -24.26 7.26
C ARG A 88 0.75 -24.73 6.29
N THR A 89 1.51 -25.74 6.69
CA THR A 89 2.49 -26.42 5.83
C THR A 89 1.97 -27.72 5.21
N ASN A 90 0.74 -28.13 5.55
CA ASN A 90 0.13 -29.37 5.04
C ASN A 90 -0.71 -29.17 3.76
N GLN A 91 -0.92 -27.92 3.32
CA GLN A 91 -1.69 -27.57 2.14
C GLN A 91 -0.92 -26.65 1.19
N PHE A 92 -0.08 -25.78 1.75
CA PHE A 92 0.64 -24.76 1.01
C PHE A 92 2.15 -24.82 1.28
N THR A 93 2.93 -24.39 0.30
CA THR A 93 4.37 -24.11 0.40
C THR A 93 4.66 -22.75 -0.24
N GLY A 94 5.90 -22.28 -0.16
CA GLY A 94 6.29 -20.97 -0.66
C GLY A 94 6.13 -19.83 0.34
N HIS A 95 5.94 -20.14 1.63
CA HIS A 95 6.03 -19.16 2.72
C HIS A 95 7.42 -18.51 2.70
N ILE A 96 7.46 -17.18 2.72
CA ILE A 96 8.66 -16.36 2.80
C ILE A 96 8.63 -15.61 4.12
N GLU A 97 9.67 -15.79 4.93
CA GLU A 97 9.87 -15.04 6.16
C GLU A 97 10.46 -13.67 5.82
N ASP A 98 9.66 -12.64 6.02
CA ASP A 98 9.99 -11.22 5.88
C ASP A 98 10.37 -10.65 7.27
N LEU A 99 11.39 -9.80 7.34
CA LEU A 99 11.82 -9.16 8.59
C LEU A 99 10.78 -8.18 9.17
N ASP A 100 9.98 -7.54 8.33
CA ASP A 100 8.91 -6.59 8.70
C ASP A 100 7.58 -7.33 8.93
N ASN A 101 7.19 -8.14 7.93
CA ASN A 101 5.84 -8.71 7.87
C ASN A 101 5.75 -10.20 8.23
N TYR A 102 6.87 -10.81 8.64
CA TYR A 102 6.96 -12.23 8.93
C TYR A 102 6.45 -13.07 7.75
N ILE A 103 5.53 -14.01 7.98
CA ILE A 103 4.97 -14.86 6.92
C ILE A 103 3.71 -14.25 6.26
N ALA A 104 3.18 -13.16 6.82
CA ALA A 104 1.96 -12.51 6.35
C ALA A 104 2.27 -11.42 5.30
N GLY A 105 3.56 -11.19 5.03
CA GLY A 105 4.02 -10.18 4.09
C GLY A 105 3.70 -10.48 2.64
N PRO A 106 3.88 -9.46 1.78
CA PRO A 106 3.55 -9.54 0.38
C PRO A 106 4.27 -10.73 -0.27
N TRP A 107 5.55 -10.93 0.01
CA TRP A 107 6.37 -11.99 -0.60
C TRP A 107 5.81 -13.40 -0.42
N THR A 108 5.20 -13.69 0.73
CA THR A 108 4.47 -14.95 0.90
C THR A 108 3.29 -15.01 -0.05
N MET A 109 2.47 -13.96 -0.14
CA MET A 109 1.29 -13.97 -1.02
C MET A 109 1.65 -14.01 -2.51
N ARG A 110 2.85 -13.59 -2.91
CA ARG A 110 3.33 -13.72 -4.31
C ARG A 110 3.84 -15.13 -4.61
N LYS A 111 4.38 -15.84 -3.62
CA LYS A 111 5.06 -17.13 -3.81
C LYS A 111 4.24 -18.34 -3.35
N ILE A 112 3.25 -18.15 -2.50
CA ILE A 112 2.48 -19.24 -1.90
C ILE A 112 1.69 -20.00 -2.97
N HIS A 113 1.76 -21.33 -2.91
CA HIS A 113 1.04 -22.22 -3.81
C HIS A 113 0.76 -23.55 -3.12
N LYS A 114 -0.21 -24.30 -3.65
CA LYS A 114 -0.53 -25.63 -3.14
C LYS A 114 0.67 -26.58 -3.29
N LEU A 115 0.77 -27.54 -2.38
CA LEU A 115 1.82 -28.57 -2.40
C LEU A 115 1.84 -29.41 -3.68
N ASP A 116 0.68 -29.59 -4.32
CA ASP A 116 0.55 -30.34 -5.57
C ASP A 116 0.80 -29.49 -6.83
N GLY A 117 1.10 -28.20 -6.68
CA GLY A 117 1.34 -27.26 -7.76
C GLY A 117 0.08 -26.85 -8.54
N THR A 118 -1.12 -27.28 -8.12
CA THR A 118 -2.37 -26.86 -8.76
C THR A 118 -2.69 -25.40 -8.43
N PHE A 119 -3.25 -24.68 -9.40
CA PHE A 119 -3.81 -23.34 -9.18
C PHE A 119 -5.07 -23.39 -8.30
N GLY A 120 -5.46 -22.26 -7.71
CA GLY A 120 -6.61 -22.17 -6.83
C GLY A 120 -6.26 -22.43 -5.37
N GLY A 121 -7.19 -22.10 -4.49
CA GLY A 121 -7.09 -22.36 -3.06
C GLY A 121 -7.41 -21.11 -2.26
N VAL A 122 -7.66 -21.27 -0.96
CA VAL A 122 -7.84 -20.15 -0.04
C VAL A 122 -6.77 -20.26 1.04
N VAL A 123 -5.85 -19.31 1.06
CA VAL A 123 -4.88 -19.14 2.14
C VAL A 123 -5.55 -18.29 3.21
N GLN A 124 -5.46 -18.74 4.46
CA GLN A 124 -5.95 -18.00 5.62
C GLN A 124 -4.77 -17.39 6.36
N VAL A 125 -4.76 -16.07 6.48
CA VAL A 125 -3.77 -15.31 7.23
C VAL A 125 -4.46 -14.70 8.43
N ALA A 126 -3.97 -15.01 9.63
CA ALA A 126 -4.51 -14.44 10.85
C ALA A 126 -3.94 -13.03 11.06
N ILE A 127 -4.82 -12.09 11.41
CA ILE A 127 -4.49 -10.70 11.73
C ILE A 127 -4.95 -10.39 13.15
N SER A 128 -4.19 -9.53 13.84
CA SER A 128 -4.37 -9.22 15.26
C SER A 128 -5.48 -8.20 15.54
N GLU A 129 -5.94 -7.47 14.52
CA GLU A 129 -6.93 -6.41 14.68
C GLU A 129 -7.80 -6.21 13.42
N ALA A 130 -8.88 -5.45 13.57
CA ALA A 130 -9.80 -5.11 12.48
C ALA A 130 -9.27 -3.96 11.64
N VAL A 131 -9.66 -3.94 10.36
CA VAL A 131 -9.52 -2.75 9.53
C VAL A 131 -10.52 -1.70 10.00
N ASN A 132 -10.02 -0.56 10.47
CA ASN A 132 -10.83 0.58 10.89
C ASN A 132 -11.20 1.52 9.73
N SER A 133 -10.41 1.53 8.65
CA SER A 133 -10.62 2.31 7.43
C SER A 133 -9.78 1.73 6.30
N PHE A 134 -10.31 1.74 5.07
CA PHE A 134 -9.56 1.43 3.86
C PHE A 134 -8.96 2.69 3.19
N ASN A 135 -8.81 3.77 3.96
CA ASN A 135 -8.10 4.97 3.54
C ASN A 135 -6.66 4.90 4.05
N PHE A 136 -5.71 4.66 3.15
CA PHE A 136 -4.30 4.57 3.51
C PHE A 136 -3.70 5.89 4.01
N PHE A 137 -4.28 7.06 3.70
CA PHE A 137 -3.83 8.33 4.25
C PHE A 137 -4.18 8.51 5.74
N LYS A 138 -5.15 7.74 6.26
CA LYS A 138 -5.61 7.84 7.65
C LYS A 138 -4.96 6.85 8.58
N THR A 139 -4.39 5.79 8.03
CA THR A 139 -3.83 4.72 8.83
C THR A 139 -2.49 5.16 9.35
N GLN A 140 -2.45 5.45 10.66
CA GLN A 140 -1.19 5.60 11.35
C GLN A 140 -0.57 4.21 11.55
N TRP A 141 0.68 4.12 11.15
CA TRP A 141 1.62 3.01 11.27
C TRP A 141 1.45 2.18 12.55
N SER A 142 0.72 1.08 12.43
CA SER A 142 0.93 -0.13 13.21
C SER A 142 0.81 -1.32 12.25
N ILE A 143 1.58 -2.38 12.53
CA ILE A 143 1.36 -3.73 11.98
C ILE A 143 -0.10 -4.10 12.28
N SER A 144 -0.96 -3.73 11.35
CA SER A 144 -2.41 -3.77 11.43
C SER A 144 -2.92 -4.47 10.19
N ALA A 145 -4.16 -4.97 10.26
CA ALA A 145 -4.82 -5.54 9.09
C ALA A 145 -4.79 -4.62 7.87
N ASN A 146 -4.77 -3.29 8.09
CA ASN A 146 -4.70 -2.29 7.05
C ASN A 146 -3.39 -2.41 6.26
N TYR A 147 -2.23 -2.46 6.92
CA TYR A 147 -0.93 -2.54 6.24
C TYR A 147 -0.80 -3.82 5.39
N TYR A 148 -1.21 -4.96 5.94
CA TYR A 148 -1.23 -6.23 5.20
C TYR A 148 -2.12 -6.19 3.97
N LEU A 149 -3.25 -5.48 4.01
CA LEU A 149 -4.15 -5.37 2.85
C LEU A 149 -3.67 -4.31 1.86
N PHE A 150 -3.12 -3.20 2.35
CA PHE A 150 -2.75 -2.08 1.50
C PHE A 150 -1.57 -2.41 0.60
N SER A 151 -0.59 -3.15 1.12
CA SER A 151 0.52 -3.70 0.34
C SER A 151 0.09 -4.69 -0.77
N GLU A 152 -1.15 -5.20 -0.69
CA GLU A 152 -1.78 -6.05 -1.72
C GLU A 152 -2.54 -5.26 -2.79
N PHE A 153 -2.83 -3.98 -2.54
CA PHE A 153 -3.67 -3.16 -3.38
C PHE A 153 -2.89 -2.01 -4.05
N TRP A 154 -2.20 -1.18 -3.28
CA TRP A 154 -1.55 0.00 -3.84
C TRP A 154 -0.11 -0.30 -4.26
N PRO A 155 0.29 0.09 -5.49
CA PRO A 155 1.67 -0.03 -5.93
C PRO A 155 2.50 1.15 -5.42
N SER A 156 3.81 1.01 -5.50
CA SER A 156 4.81 2.05 -5.24
C SER A 156 5.92 1.97 -6.29
N LEU A 157 6.86 2.91 -6.33
CA LEU A 157 8.01 2.78 -7.23
C LEU A 157 8.90 1.60 -6.81
N TYR A 158 9.15 1.49 -5.51
CA TYR A 158 9.89 0.42 -4.85
C TYR A 158 9.12 -0.13 -3.65
N LYS A 159 9.37 -1.38 -3.30
CA LYS A 159 8.88 -2.07 -2.11
C LYS A 159 10.06 -2.61 -1.30
N TYR A 160 9.83 -3.00 -0.06
CA TYR A 160 10.85 -3.72 0.71
C TYR A 160 10.83 -5.21 0.36
N ASP A 161 11.99 -5.77 0.06
CA ASP A 161 12.22 -7.21 -0.02
C ASP A 161 12.14 -7.88 1.38
N PRO A 162 12.20 -9.22 1.49
CA PRO A 162 12.15 -9.91 2.79
C PRO A 162 13.26 -9.51 3.78
N HIS A 163 14.31 -8.83 3.32
CA HIS A 163 15.43 -8.32 4.11
C HIS A 163 15.35 -6.81 4.35
N ILE A 164 14.20 -6.17 4.08
CA ILE A 164 13.98 -4.72 4.21
C ILE A 164 14.93 -3.93 3.28
N THR A 165 15.30 -4.52 2.15
CA THR A 165 16.09 -3.86 1.11
C THR A 165 15.15 -3.33 0.02
N PRO A 166 15.39 -2.14 -0.54
CA PRO A 166 14.58 -1.63 -1.64
C PRO A 166 14.59 -2.60 -2.84
N TRP A 167 13.40 -2.93 -3.33
CA TRP A 167 13.14 -3.82 -4.46
C TRP A 167 12.21 -3.13 -5.45
N PRO A 168 12.54 -3.07 -6.75
CA PRO A 168 11.68 -2.38 -7.72
C PRO A 168 10.29 -3.02 -7.83
N ASP A 169 9.23 -2.20 -7.81
CA ASP A 169 7.86 -2.61 -8.08
C ASP A 169 7.40 -2.04 -9.42
N LEU A 170 7.08 -0.74 -9.47
CA LEU A 170 6.81 -0.02 -10.73
C LEU A 170 8.09 0.48 -11.40
N ALA A 171 9.14 0.80 -10.64
CA ALA A 171 10.40 1.28 -11.19
C ALA A 171 11.12 0.17 -11.98
N ASP A 172 11.73 0.53 -13.11
CA ASP A 172 12.54 -0.37 -13.95
C ASP A 172 14.00 0.09 -13.98
N GLU A 173 14.22 1.38 -14.25
CA GLU A 173 15.54 2.00 -14.30
C GLU A 173 15.50 3.37 -13.63
N MET A 174 16.57 3.73 -12.93
CA MET A 174 16.74 5.03 -12.28
C MET A 174 18.08 5.64 -12.63
N LEU A 175 18.06 6.90 -13.02
CA LEU A 175 19.21 7.77 -13.21
C LEU A 175 19.19 8.86 -12.13
N ILE A 176 20.33 9.08 -11.48
CA ILE A 176 20.52 10.12 -10.47
C ILE A 176 21.55 11.11 -11.03
N GLU A 177 21.23 12.40 -10.99
CA GLU A 177 22.11 13.46 -11.50
C GLU A 177 22.19 14.62 -10.51
N THR A 178 23.42 15.11 -10.28
CA THR A 178 23.69 16.39 -9.61
C THR A 178 24.05 17.46 -10.65
N HIS A 179 24.28 18.70 -10.21
CA HIS A 179 24.82 19.76 -11.10
C HIS A 179 26.13 19.35 -11.80
N SER A 180 26.95 18.53 -11.14
CA SER A 180 28.23 18.08 -11.68
C SER A 180 28.08 17.10 -12.85
N ASP A 181 27.01 16.29 -12.84
CA ASP A 181 26.67 15.36 -13.91
C ASP A 181 25.92 16.06 -15.04
N ASN A 182 25.02 16.98 -14.68
CA ASN A 182 24.12 17.66 -15.60
C ASN A 182 23.86 19.11 -15.16
N THR A 183 24.38 20.09 -15.90
CA THR A 183 24.23 21.52 -15.58
C THR A 183 22.80 22.06 -15.63
N ALA A 184 21.83 21.26 -16.11
CA ALA A 184 20.40 21.59 -16.05
C ALA A 184 19.77 21.28 -14.69
N VAL A 185 20.46 20.53 -13.82
CA VAL A 185 20.16 20.42 -12.39
C VAL A 185 20.80 21.63 -11.69
N PRO A 186 20.08 22.43 -10.89
CA PRO A 186 20.69 23.55 -10.16
C PRO A 186 21.80 23.10 -9.19
N ASP A 187 22.70 24.02 -8.84
CA ASP A 187 23.79 23.74 -7.88
C ASP A 187 23.21 23.42 -6.49
N GLY A 188 23.69 22.34 -5.86
CA GLY A 188 23.18 21.82 -4.59
C GLY A 188 21.84 21.07 -4.66
N HIS A 189 21.33 20.79 -5.86
CA HIS A 189 20.12 20.00 -6.08
C HIS A 189 20.47 18.59 -6.62
N VAL A 190 19.57 17.63 -6.40
CA VAL A 190 19.61 16.32 -7.05
C VAL A 190 18.35 16.07 -7.88
N ARG A 191 18.51 15.41 -9.02
CA ARG A 191 17.42 14.94 -9.87
C ARG A 191 17.42 13.42 -9.96
N PHE A 192 16.26 12.81 -9.74
CA PHE A 192 16.00 11.40 -10.02
C PHE A 192 15.11 11.29 -11.26
N THR A 193 15.59 10.57 -12.28
CA THR A 193 14.80 10.23 -13.48
C THR A 193 14.53 8.74 -13.48
N ILE A 194 13.26 8.35 -13.41
CA ILE A 194 12.86 6.96 -13.23
C ILE A 194 12.00 6.52 -14.41
N ASN A 195 12.42 5.45 -15.08
CA ASN A 195 11.59 4.73 -16.03
C ASN A 195 10.72 3.73 -15.25
N ILE A 196 9.44 3.65 -15.60
CA ILE A 196 8.51 2.69 -15.01
C ILE A 196 8.12 1.59 -16.00
N ILE A 197 7.67 0.45 -15.47
CA ILE A 197 7.15 -0.66 -16.27
C ILE A 197 5.97 -0.21 -17.15
N GLN A 198 5.87 -0.80 -18.35
CA GLN A 198 4.91 -0.34 -19.38
C GLN A 198 3.60 -1.14 -19.44
N ASN A 199 3.51 -2.21 -18.66
CA ASN A 199 2.36 -3.14 -18.65
C ASN A 199 1.49 -3.01 -17.39
N ALA A 200 1.77 -2.04 -16.51
CA ALA A 200 0.94 -1.76 -15.35
C ALA A 200 -0.45 -1.24 -15.77
N THR A 201 -1.51 -1.77 -15.15
CA THR A 201 -2.90 -1.41 -15.45
C THR A 201 -3.68 -1.42 -14.15
N TRP A 202 -4.44 -0.35 -13.92
CA TRP A 202 -5.39 -0.26 -12.83
C TRP A 202 -6.50 -1.31 -12.98
N SER A 203 -7.14 -1.68 -11.87
CA SER A 203 -8.16 -2.75 -11.83
C SER A 203 -9.42 -2.44 -12.65
N ASP A 204 -9.64 -1.18 -13.02
CA ASP A 204 -10.70 -0.74 -13.91
C ASP A 204 -10.30 -0.75 -15.40
N GLY A 205 -9.07 -1.16 -15.72
CA GLY A 205 -8.54 -1.29 -17.07
C GLY A 205 -7.82 -0.06 -17.60
N VAL A 206 -7.75 1.04 -16.84
CA VAL A 206 -6.96 2.23 -17.23
C VAL A 206 -5.47 1.92 -17.10
N PRO A 207 -4.62 2.18 -18.11
CA PRO A 207 -3.18 2.01 -17.98
C PRO A 207 -2.61 2.88 -16.86
N LEU A 208 -1.71 2.32 -16.04
CA LEU A 208 -0.95 3.10 -15.07
C LEU A 208 0.27 3.68 -15.78
N THR A 209 0.48 4.99 -15.62
CA THR A 209 1.50 5.75 -16.33
C THR A 209 2.33 6.60 -15.37
N ALA A 210 3.40 7.22 -15.88
CA ALA A 210 4.20 8.17 -15.11
C ALA A 210 3.42 9.43 -14.73
N GLN A 211 2.30 9.73 -15.42
CA GLN A 211 1.37 10.78 -15.03
C GLN A 211 0.73 10.47 -13.68
N ASP A 212 0.28 9.24 -13.44
CA ASP A 212 -0.27 8.83 -12.13
C ASP A 212 0.79 8.98 -11.02
N VAL A 213 2.04 8.64 -11.30
CA VAL A 213 3.15 8.80 -10.35
C VAL A 213 3.34 10.28 -10.02
N ALA A 214 3.56 11.12 -11.03
CA ALA A 214 3.75 12.56 -10.79
C ALA A 214 2.54 13.21 -10.13
N PHE A 215 1.33 12.80 -10.50
CA PHE A 215 0.09 13.24 -9.89
C PHE A 215 0.04 12.88 -8.40
N SER A 216 0.48 11.68 -8.01
CA SER A 216 0.46 11.20 -6.62
C SER A 216 1.22 12.14 -5.66
N TYR A 217 2.44 12.55 -6.04
CA TYR A 217 3.26 13.45 -5.24
C TYR A 217 2.74 14.89 -5.27
N ASN A 218 2.28 15.36 -6.43
CA ASN A 218 1.63 16.67 -6.50
C ASN A 218 0.37 16.70 -5.64
N TYR A 219 -0.41 15.61 -5.62
CA TYR A 219 -1.57 15.48 -4.75
C TYR A 219 -1.18 15.49 -3.28
N ALA A 220 -0.14 14.77 -2.87
CA ALA A 220 0.39 14.80 -1.51
C ALA A 220 0.75 16.22 -1.07
N LEU A 221 1.55 16.94 -1.87
CA LEU A 221 1.96 18.32 -1.62
C LEU A 221 0.76 19.30 -1.56
N GLN A 222 -0.18 19.22 -2.51
CA GLN A 222 -1.35 20.12 -2.53
C GLN A 222 -2.35 19.79 -1.42
N SER A 223 -2.49 18.52 -1.03
CA SER A 223 -3.42 18.11 0.02
C SER A 223 -2.87 18.31 1.44
N GLU A 224 -1.57 18.59 1.59
CA GLU A 224 -0.93 18.91 2.88
C GLU A 224 -1.59 20.09 3.58
N MET A 225 -2.00 21.14 2.83
CA MET A 225 -2.72 22.29 3.40
C MET A 225 -4.09 21.92 4.01
N TYR A 226 -4.64 20.77 3.63
CA TYR A 226 -5.86 20.19 4.20
C TYR A 226 -5.56 19.11 5.26
N GLY A 227 -4.29 18.99 5.68
CA GLY A 227 -3.82 18.09 6.72
C GLY A 227 -3.48 16.67 6.27
N ASN A 228 -3.33 16.42 4.96
CA ASN A 228 -2.91 15.09 4.49
C ASN A 228 -1.46 14.82 4.93
N PRO A 229 -1.19 13.76 5.72
CA PRO A 229 0.16 13.46 6.17
C PRO A 229 1.09 13.02 5.03
N ALA A 230 0.59 12.61 3.87
CA ALA A 230 1.43 12.17 2.75
C ALA A 230 2.38 13.27 2.22
N GLY A 231 2.10 14.55 2.51
CA GLY A 231 2.97 15.65 2.12
C GLY A 231 4.05 16.02 3.15
N SER A 232 4.02 15.46 4.37
CA SER A 232 4.84 15.99 5.48
C SER A 232 6.34 15.83 5.28
N ASP A 233 6.73 14.78 4.54
CA ASP A 233 8.12 14.37 4.38
C ASP A 233 8.64 14.72 2.96
N LEU A 234 7.94 15.60 2.25
CA LEU A 234 8.24 16.04 0.87
C LEU A 234 8.69 17.51 0.80
N ASP A 235 9.13 18.09 1.91
CA ASP A 235 9.48 19.51 2.02
C ASP A 235 10.65 19.94 1.11
N GLN A 236 11.58 19.01 0.85
CA GLN A 236 12.71 19.22 -0.05
C GLN A 236 12.40 18.91 -1.52
N LEU A 237 11.26 18.27 -1.81
CA LEU A 237 10.81 17.97 -3.18
C LEU A 237 10.24 19.23 -3.84
N VAL A 238 11.02 19.84 -4.74
CA VAL A 238 10.65 21.10 -5.41
C VAL A 238 10.04 20.91 -6.79
N GLY A 239 10.09 19.71 -7.35
CA GLY A 239 9.47 19.41 -8.63
C GLY A 239 9.24 17.91 -8.84
N VAL A 240 8.06 17.57 -9.34
CA VAL A 240 7.75 16.22 -9.80
C VAL A 240 6.86 16.27 -11.04
N TYR A 241 7.32 15.66 -12.13
CA TYR A 241 6.66 15.73 -13.43
C TYR A 241 6.98 14.51 -14.30
N SER A 242 6.16 14.27 -15.33
CA SER A 242 6.32 13.16 -16.27
C SER A 242 6.66 13.66 -17.68
N PRO A 243 7.93 13.69 -18.09
CA PRO A 243 8.32 14.11 -19.44
C PRO A 243 7.82 13.16 -20.54
N SER A 244 7.42 11.94 -20.20
CA SER A 244 6.80 10.98 -21.11
C SER A 244 5.80 10.07 -20.38
N THR A 245 5.14 9.16 -21.10
CA THR A 245 4.17 8.21 -20.53
C THR A 245 4.79 7.25 -19.50
N TYR A 246 6.08 6.96 -19.59
CA TYR A 246 6.75 5.94 -18.76
C TYR A 246 8.00 6.46 -18.06
N GLN A 247 8.15 7.78 -17.97
CA GLN A 247 9.27 8.39 -17.27
C GLN A 247 8.74 9.49 -16.35
N VAL A 248 9.16 9.44 -15.09
CA VAL A 248 8.90 10.44 -14.07
C VAL A 248 10.21 11.04 -13.60
N VAL A 249 10.20 12.32 -13.25
CA VAL A 249 11.34 13.07 -12.74
C VAL A 249 10.97 13.66 -11.39
N PHE A 250 11.86 13.49 -10.42
CA PHE A 250 11.83 14.14 -9.10
C PHE A 250 13.03 15.09 -8.98
N GLU A 251 12.80 16.29 -8.45
CA GLU A 251 13.82 17.31 -8.22
C GLU A 251 13.78 17.74 -6.76
N PHE A 252 14.91 17.58 -6.06
CA PHE A 252 15.09 18.01 -4.69
C PHE A 252 16.00 19.23 -4.62
N ASN A 253 15.77 20.13 -3.67
CA ASN A 253 16.57 21.35 -3.46
C ASN A 253 17.80 21.16 -2.55
N SER A 254 18.13 19.92 -2.27
CA SER A 254 19.28 19.48 -1.50
C SER A 254 19.84 18.20 -2.08
N GLU A 255 21.03 17.83 -1.64
CA GLU A 255 21.63 16.52 -1.89
C GLU A 255 21.60 15.72 -0.59
N SER A 256 21.05 14.50 -0.64
CA SER A 256 20.97 13.60 0.50
C SER A 256 20.81 12.16 0.01
N PHE A 257 21.45 11.22 0.70
CA PHE A 257 21.23 9.79 0.54
C PHE A 257 19.76 9.39 0.82
N TRP A 258 19.08 10.13 1.70
CA TRP A 258 17.72 9.82 2.15
C TRP A 258 16.64 10.20 1.13
N HIS A 259 16.96 11.05 0.14
CA HIS A 259 16.00 11.44 -0.91
C HIS A 259 15.44 10.27 -1.71
N PHE A 260 16.15 9.14 -1.74
CA PHE A 260 15.58 7.91 -2.30
C PHE A 260 14.35 7.44 -1.51
N SER A 261 14.42 7.42 -0.18
CA SER A 261 13.32 7.00 0.70
C SER A 261 12.09 7.90 0.55
N ASP A 262 12.29 9.21 0.37
CA ASP A 262 11.23 10.23 0.25
C ASP A 262 10.22 9.95 -0.89
N PHE A 263 10.60 9.20 -1.92
CA PHE A 263 9.69 8.82 -3.02
C PHE A 263 9.63 7.30 -3.29
N ALA A 264 10.53 6.50 -2.75
CA ALA A 264 10.62 5.10 -3.15
C ALA A 264 9.36 4.31 -2.77
N PHE A 265 8.82 4.56 -1.58
CA PHE A 265 7.86 3.67 -0.92
C PHE A 265 6.42 4.20 -0.85
N ASP A 266 6.19 5.43 -1.31
CA ASP A 266 4.87 6.04 -1.28
C ASP A 266 3.90 5.37 -2.25
N CYS A 267 2.64 5.31 -1.82
CA CYS A 267 1.56 4.73 -2.61
C CYS A 267 1.25 5.60 -3.82
N ILE A 268 1.25 4.99 -5.01
CA ILE A 268 0.79 5.64 -6.23
C ILE A 268 -0.75 5.55 -6.29
N ILE A 269 -1.38 6.68 -6.62
CA ILE A 269 -2.84 6.82 -6.72
C ILE A 269 -3.27 7.03 -8.18
N PRO A 270 -4.44 6.51 -8.59
CA PRO A 270 -4.97 6.72 -9.94
C PRO A 270 -5.43 8.17 -10.12
N GLU A 271 -4.80 8.89 -11.05
CA GLU A 271 -5.11 10.31 -11.32
C GLU A 271 -6.59 10.50 -11.64
N HIS A 272 -7.16 9.64 -12.47
CA HIS A 272 -8.57 9.72 -12.90
C HIS A 272 -9.59 9.50 -11.77
N ILE A 273 -9.15 9.07 -10.59
CA ILE A 273 -9.99 8.91 -9.39
C ILE A 273 -9.80 10.06 -8.40
N PHE A 274 -8.57 10.56 -8.27
CA PHE A 274 -8.21 11.52 -7.25
C PHE A 274 -8.13 12.97 -7.75
N ASN A 275 -8.30 13.19 -9.05
CA ASN A 275 -8.35 14.54 -9.65
C ASN A 275 -9.33 15.49 -8.92
N ASP A 276 -9.08 16.79 -9.06
CA ASP A 276 -9.83 17.84 -8.35
C ASP A 276 -11.11 18.31 -9.08
N ASP A 277 -11.32 17.89 -10.34
CA ASP A 277 -12.47 18.31 -11.14
C ASP A 277 -13.74 17.53 -10.78
N ASP A 278 -13.64 16.19 -10.77
CA ASP A 278 -14.75 15.27 -10.51
C ASP A 278 -14.39 14.07 -9.64
N GLY A 279 -13.14 13.99 -9.19
CA GLY A 279 -12.61 12.94 -8.33
C GLY A 279 -12.75 13.23 -6.83
N ILE A 280 -11.87 12.61 -6.05
CA ILE A 280 -11.79 12.84 -4.59
C ILE A 280 -11.38 14.29 -4.27
N GLY A 281 -10.52 14.89 -5.10
CA GLY A 281 -9.97 16.23 -4.88
C GLY A 281 -9.09 16.36 -3.64
N TYR A 282 -8.37 17.47 -3.53
CA TYR A 282 -7.36 17.63 -2.48
C TYR A 282 -7.96 17.68 -1.07
N GLU A 283 -9.14 18.27 -0.89
CA GLU A 283 -9.85 18.34 0.41
C GLU A 283 -10.49 16.99 0.79
N GLY A 284 -10.85 16.17 -0.21
CA GLY A 284 -11.59 14.92 0.01
C GLY A 284 -10.74 13.77 0.57
N TRP A 285 -9.42 13.93 0.61
CA TRP A 285 -8.44 12.90 1.03
C TRP A 285 -8.85 12.18 2.33
N TYR A 286 -9.33 12.93 3.33
CA TYR A 286 -9.68 12.40 4.66
C TYR A 286 -11.00 11.61 4.67
N THR A 287 -11.89 11.89 3.72
CA THR A 287 -13.22 11.26 3.67
C THR A 287 -13.23 10.02 2.80
N TRP A 288 -12.34 9.93 1.81
CA TRP A 288 -12.16 8.74 0.99
C TRP A 288 -12.00 7.52 1.89
N ASN A 289 -12.70 6.43 1.58
CA ASN A 289 -12.74 5.22 2.42
C ASN A 289 -13.42 4.12 1.59
N PRO A 290 -12.71 3.59 0.57
CA PRO A 290 -13.27 2.57 -0.31
C PRO A 290 -13.69 1.34 0.50
N ILE A 291 -14.49 0.44 -0.06
CA ILE A 291 -15.02 -0.78 0.61
C ILE A 291 -16.04 -0.49 1.72
N PHE A 292 -15.71 0.34 2.70
CA PHE A 292 -16.63 0.76 3.76
C PHE A 292 -17.60 1.85 3.32
N ASN A 293 -17.26 2.60 2.28
CA ASN A 293 -18.19 3.45 1.56
C ASN A 293 -18.31 3.01 0.10
N GLU A 294 -19.48 2.47 -0.27
CA GLU A 294 -19.78 1.99 -1.63
C GLU A 294 -19.80 3.13 -2.67
N SER A 295 -19.95 4.40 -2.24
CA SER A 295 -19.85 5.55 -3.15
C SER A 295 -18.42 5.97 -3.45
N HIS A 296 -17.43 5.45 -2.72
CA HIS A 296 -16.02 5.75 -2.95
C HIS A 296 -15.40 4.69 -3.87
N PRO A 297 -14.78 5.10 -4.99
CA PRO A 297 -14.19 4.16 -5.93
C PRO A 297 -13.04 3.39 -5.28
N PHE A 298 -13.00 2.09 -5.54
CA PHE A 298 -11.90 1.20 -5.22
C PHE A 298 -11.20 0.78 -6.51
N VAL A 299 -10.06 1.43 -6.80
CA VAL A 299 -9.22 1.16 -7.96
C VAL A 299 -7.80 0.89 -7.47
N THR A 300 -7.21 -0.22 -7.93
CA THR A 300 -5.98 -0.82 -7.40
C THR A 300 -5.12 -1.38 -8.54
N CYS A 301 -3.81 -1.43 -8.38
CA CYS A 301 -2.88 -2.05 -9.36
C CYS A 301 -2.10 -3.24 -8.73
N GLY A 302 -2.43 -3.59 -7.49
CA GLY A 302 -1.78 -4.67 -6.76
C GLY A 302 -2.19 -6.07 -7.21
N PRO A 303 -1.53 -7.10 -6.67
CA PRO A 303 -1.75 -8.51 -7.05
C PRO A 303 -3.11 -9.06 -6.65
N PHE A 304 -3.83 -8.39 -5.74
CA PHE A 304 -5.16 -8.81 -5.31
C PHE A 304 -6.15 -7.64 -5.37
N ILE A 305 -7.42 -8.00 -5.50
CA ILE A 305 -8.56 -7.11 -5.40
C ILE A 305 -9.45 -7.57 -4.25
N PHE A 306 -10.17 -6.64 -3.66
CA PHE A 306 -11.14 -6.92 -2.61
C PHE A 306 -12.35 -7.69 -3.16
N SER A 307 -12.83 -8.68 -2.41
CA SER A 307 -13.96 -9.53 -2.79
C SER A 307 -15.13 -9.46 -1.81
N ASP A 308 -14.88 -9.68 -0.52
CA ASP A 308 -15.93 -9.72 0.51
C ASP A 308 -15.39 -9.38 1.91
N PHE A 309 -16.28 -9.08 2.85
CA PHE A 309 -15.93 -9.04 4.28
C PHE A 309 -17.14 -9.28 5.16
N GLU A 310 -16.84 -9.76 6.37
CA GLU A 310 -17.76 -9.73 7.49
C GLU A 310 -17.09 -8.98 8.63
N ASN A 311 -17.74 -7.90 9.09
CA ASN A 311 -17.21 -7.03 10.14
C ASN A 311 -16.82 -7.85 11.37
N ASN A 312 -15.60 -7.63 11.85
CA ASN A 312 -15.01 -8.34 12.98
C ASN A 312 -14.87 -9.86 12.81
N ASP A 313 -14.87 -10.38 11.57
CA ASP A 313 -14.65 -11.80 11.29
C ASP A 313 -13.55 -11.97 10.21
N TYR A 314 -13.83 -11.60 8.97
CA TYR A 314 -12.88 -11.78 7.88
C TYR A 314 -12.92 -10.70 6.80
N TYR A 315 -11.80 -10.59 6.09
CA TYR A 315 -11.68 -9.88 4.82
C TYR A 315 -11.26 -10.89 3.75
N GLU A 316 -11.88 -10.84 2.58
CA GLU A 316 -11.58 -11.74 1.46
C GLU A 316 -11.04 -10.94 0.29
N ILE A 317 -9.87 -11.35 -0.19
CA ILE A 317 -9.22 -10.79 -1.37
C ILE A 317 -8.98 -11.92 -2.38
N MET A 318 -9.03 -11.58 -3.65
CA MET A 318 -8.83 -12.53 -4.75
C MET A 318 -7.83 -11.97 -5.75
N ARG A 319 -7.17 -12.87 -6.46
CA ARG A 319 -6.16 -12.50 -7.45
C ARG A 319 -6.69 -11.45 -8.44
N ASN A 320 -5.91 -10.38 -8.63
CA ASN A 320 -6.16 -9.37 -9.64
C ASN A 320 -5.78 -9.91 -11.03
N PRO A 321 -6.75 -10.06 -11.97
CA PRO A 321 -6.47 -10.56 -13.31
C PRO A 321 -5.69 -9.58 -14.19
N LEU A 322 -5.49 -8.33 -13.75
CA LEU A 322 -4.73 -7.30 -14.47
C LEU A 322 -3.35 -7.05 -13.84
N PHE A 323 -2.94 -7.82 -12.84
CA PHE A 323 -1.65 -7.63 -12.20
C PHE A 323 -0.49 -7.84 -13.18
N HIS A 324 0.42 -6.87 -13.24
CA HIS A 324 1.49 -6.78 -14.24
C HIS A 324 2.58 -7.87 -14.13
N TYR A 325 2.72 -8.50 -12.95
CA TYR A 325 3.56 -9.70 -12.77
C TYR A 325 2.74 -11.01 -12.70
N GLY A 326 1.45 -10.95 -13.06
CA GLY A 326 0.57 -12.10 -13.01
C GLY A 326 0.91 -13.18 -14.04
N VAL A 327 1.39 -14.35 -13.59
CA VAL A 327 1.47 -15.54 -14.44
C VAL A 327 0.08 -16.18 -14.53
N PHE A 328 -0.57 -16.10 -15.69
CA PHE A 328 -1.84 -16.79 -15.91
C PHE A 328 -1.58 -18.18 -16.50
N PRO A 329 -2.20 -19.25 -15.98
CA PRO A 329 -2.13 -20.53 -16.65
C PRO A 329 -2.65 -20.37 -18.09
N SER A 330 -1.80 -20.68 -19.06
CA SER A 330 -2.17 -20.70 -20.47
C SER A 330 -3.32 -21.68 -20.65
N SER A 331 -4.47 -21.15 -21.10
CA SER A 331 -5.67 -21.91 -21.48
C SER A 331 -6.30 -22.79 -20.38
N GLY A 332 -7.14 -22.17 -19.58
CA GLY A 332 -8.33 -22.78 -19.01
C GLY A 332 -9.31 -21.66 -18.74
N THR A 333 -10.49 -21.69 -19.38
CA THR A 333 -11.59 -20.75 -19.14
C THR A 333 -11.65 -20.36 -17.67
N ILE A 334 -11.58 -19.05 -17.36
CA ILE A 334 -11.85 -18.55 -16.02
C ILE A 334 -13.32 -18.86 -15.74
N ASN A 335 -13.58 -20.05 -15.19
CA ASN A 335 -14.86 -20.36 -14.59
C ASN A 335 -14.87 -19.65 -13.25
N VAL A 336 -15.41 -18.43 -13.24
CA VAL A 336 -15.87 -17.78 -12.01
C VAL A 336 -16.90 -18.74 -11.39
N THR A 337 -16.43 -19.59 -10.48
CA THR A 337 -17.25 -20.65 -9.90
C THR A 337 -18.01 -20.02 -8.74
N THR A 338 -19.19 -19.48 -9.04
CA THR A 338 -20.15 -19.08 -8.03
C THR A 338 -20.65 -20.35 -7.35
N SER A 339 -20.09 -20.67 -6.18
CA SER A 339 -20.54 -21.78 -5.34
C SER A 339 -22.00 -21.57 -4.96
N THR A 340 -22.90 -22.22 -5.70
CA THR A 340 -24.33 -22.25 -5.40
C THR A 340 -24.55 -23.41 -4.43
N THR A 341 -24.66 -23.09 -3.14
CA THR A 341 -25.08 -24.06 -2.14
C THR A 341 -26.58 -24.32 -2.31
N THR A 342 -26.94 -25.43 -2.94
CA THR A 342 -28.34 -25.89 -3.02
C THR A 342 -28.75 -26.46 -1.67
N THR A 343 -29.45 -25.66 -0.86
CA THR A 343 -30.11 -26.16 0.35
C THR A 343 -31.42 -26.82 -0.06
N THR A 344 -31.45 -28.15 -0.09
CA THR A 344 -32.70 -28.91 -0.26
C THR A 344 -33.57 -28.71 0.97
N SER A 345 -34.71 -28.05 0.82
CA SER A 345 -35.77 -27.99 1.84
C SER A 345 -37.05 -28.54 1.24
N SER A 346 -37.48 -29.69 1.75
CA SER A 346 -38.71 -30.37 1.37
C SER A 346 -39.92 -29.78 2.09
N THR A 347 -40.90 -29.21 1.38
CA THR A 347 -42.34 -29.30 1.75
C THR A 347 -43.30 -28.99 0.59
N THR A 348 -43.98 -30.03 0.11
CA THR A 348 -45.39 -30.20 -0.32
C THR A 348 -46.27 -29.01 -0.79
N THR A 349 -46.59 -28.99 -2.11
CA THR A 349 -47.89 -28.79 -2.87
C THR A 349 -48.89 -27.65 -2.46
N VAL A 350 -49.56 -26.82 -3.30
CA VAL A 350 -50.31 -26.95 -4.59
C VAL A 350 -50.63 -25.55 -5.22
N GLN A 351 -50.51 -25.40 -6.57
CA GLN A 351 -51.19 -24.55 -7.62
C GLN A 351 -51.46 -23.02 -7.40
N GLN A 352 -51.41 -22.11 -8.39
CA GLN A 352 -51.99 -22.13 -9.76
C GLN A 352 -51.37 -21.04 -10.70
N ILE A 353 -51.54 -21.24 -12.01
CA ILE A 353 -50.95 -20.59 -13.21
C ILE A 353 -51.46 -19.16 -13.48
N THR A 354 -50.59 -18.26 -14.03
CA THR A 354 -50.81 -17.41 -15.24
C THR A 354 -49.60 -16.49 -15.55
N ASN A 355 -49.06 -16.58 -16.78
CA ASN A 355 -48.31 -15.50 -17.49
C ASN A 355 -49.31 -14.86 -18.51
N PRO A 356 -49.11 -13.67 -19.14
CA PRO A 356 -47.87 -12.91 -19.49
C PRO A 356 -47.99 -11.38 -19.18
N VAL A 357 -47.08 -10.42 -19.45
CA VAL A 357 -46.42 -9.94 -20.70
C VAL A 357 -45.32 -8.93 -20.29
N LEU A 358 -44.14 -8.91 -20.94
CA LEU A 358 -43.14 -7.82 -20.83
C LEU A 358 -43.04 -7.07 -22.16
N ASN A 359 -43.27 -5.76 -22.11
CA ASN A 359 -43.35 -4.85 -23.26
C ASN A 359 -41.96 -4.22 -23.54
N TRP A 360 -41.51 -4.28 -24.80
CA TRP A 360 -40.17 -3.88 -25.25
C TRP A 360 -40.23 -2.62 -26.14
N SER A 361 -40.17 -1.44 -25.55
CA SER A 361 -39.96 -0.23 -26.34
C SER A 361 -39.16 0.83 -25.59
N LEU A 362 -37.90 1.01 -25.96
CA LEU A 362 -37.39 2.24 -26.59
C LEU A 362 -35.92 2.05 -26.97
N ILE A 363 -35.69 2.06 -28.29
CA ILE A 363 -34.41 1.98 -28.98
C ILE A 363 -33.95 3.41 -29.26
N PHE A 364 -32.68 3.73 -29.00
CA PHE A 364 -31.97 4.75 -29.77
C PHE A 364 -30.77 4.09 -30.47
N SER A 365 -30.78 4.19 -31.80
CA SER A 365 -29.74 3.74 -32.70
C SER A 365 -28.94 4.93 -33.21
N SER A 366 -27.62 4.80 -33.26
CA SER A 366 -26.83 5.33 -34.36
C SER A 366 -25.62 4.41 -34.59
N ILE A 367 -25.54 3.84 -35.79
CA ILE A 367 -24.40 3.09 -36.33
C ILE A 367 -23.96 3.86 -37.57
N LEU A 368 -22.66 4.18 -37.69
CA LEU A 368 -21.95 4.22 -38.96
C LEU A 368 -20.49 3.85 -38.69
N GLY A 369 -20.01 2.74 -39.29
CA GLY A 369 -18.62 2.30 -39.22
C GLY A 369 -18.50 0.79 -39.06
N SER A 370 -18.34 0.09 -40.18
CA SER A 370 -18.34 -1.37 -40.32
C SER A 370 -17.18 -2.07 -39.60
N GLY A 371 -17.50 -3.00 -38.69
CA GLY A 371 -16.57 -3.97 -38.11
C GLY A 371 -17.23 -4.75 -36.96
N SER A 372 -17.72 -5.96 -37.24
CA SER A 372 -18.04 -7.04 -36.29
C SER A 372 -18.43 -6.66 -34.84
N ALA A 373 -19.70 -6.33 -34.59
CA ALA A 373 -20.20 -6.14 -33.22
C ALA A 373 -20.65 -7.49 -32.60
N ILE A 374 -19.92 -7.96 -31.58
CA ILE A 374 -20.42 -8.94 -30.62
C ILE A 374 -21.30 -8.17 -29.63
N VAL A 375 -22.59 -8.48 -29.57
CA VAL A 375 -23.50 -7.94 -28.55
C VAL A 375 -23.34 -8.78 -27.29
N ILE A 376 -22.69 -8.23 -26.26
CA ILE A 376 -22.64 -8.83 -24.92
C ILE A 376 -23.78 -8.21 -24.10
N LEU A 377 -24.77 -9.03 -23.75
CA LEU A 377 -25.87 -8.67 -22.84
C LEU A 377 -25.39 -8.83 -21.40
N TYR A 378 -25.20 -7.72 -20.68
CA TYR A 378 -25.03 -7.76 -19.22
C TYR A 378 -26.41 -7.84 -18.56
N CYS A 379 -26.75 -9.01 -18.03
CA CYS A 379 -27.83 -9.15 -17.04
C CYS A 379 -27.19 -9.20 -15.64
N THR A 380 -27.14 -8.07 -14.94
CA THR A 380 -26.81 -8.03 -13.52
C THR A 380 -28.02 -8.48 -12.70
N VAL A 381 -27.97 -9.71 -12.21
CA VAL A 381 -28.87 -10.17 -11.13
C VAL A 381 -28.17 -9.84 -9.82
N VAL A 382 -28.61 -8.76 -9.15
CA VAL A 382 -28.16 -8.43 -7.80
C VAL A 382 -28.75 -9.44 -6.82
N ILE A 383 -27.95 -10.40 -6.37
CA ILE A 383 -28.31 -11.27 -5.25
C ILE A 383 -28.01 -10.50 -3.96
N VAL A 384 -29.04 -9.89 -3.37
CA VAL A 384 -28.94 -9.27 -2.05
C VAL A 384 -28.82 -10.39 -1.00
N ARG A 385 -27.59 -10.74 -0.60
CA ARG A 385 -27.36 -11.48 0.65
C ARG A 385 -27.62 -10.53 1.81
N LYS A 386 -28.62 -10.87 2.62
CA LYS A 386 -29.05 -10.03 3.75
C LYS A 386 -27.97 -10.06 4.85
N ARG A 387 -27.23 -8.96 5.01
CA ARG A 387 -26.24 -8.73 6.09
C ARG A 387 -26.95 -8.82 7.45
N LYS A 388 -26.33 -9.44 8.46
CA LYS A 388 -26.80 -9.33 9.86
C LYS A 388 -26.32 -7.99 10.42
N THR A 389 -27.26 -7.09 10.72
CA THR A 389 -26.98 -5.73 11.22
C THR A 389 -27.00 -5.64 12.75
N THR A 390 -26.48 -6.64 13.46
CA THR A 390 -26.48 -6.61 14.94
C THR A 390 -25.07 -6.34 15.45
N ILE A 391 -24.85 -5.11 15.92
CA ILE A 391 -23.64 -4.71 16.65
C ILE A 391 -23.77 -5.27 18.08
N GLU A 392 -23.08 -6.37 18.37
CA GLU A 392 -22.78 -6.76 19.75
C GLU A 392 -21.30 -6.46 20.02
N ASN A 393 -21.05 -5.46 20.87
CA ASN A 393 -19.73 -5.21 21.43
C ASN A 393 -19.41 -6.35 22.41
N SER A 394 -18.80 -7.43 21.92
CA SER A 394 -18.12 -8.40 22.78
C SER A 394 -16.62 -8.15 22.71
N SER A 395 -16.06 -7.69 23.82
CA SER A 395 -14.63 -7.57 24.08
C SER A 395 -14.01 -8.95 24.26
N SER A 396 -13.94 -9.71 23.18
CA SER A 396 -13.16 -10.94 23.06
C SER A 396 -12.02 -10.65 22.08
N ASN A 397 -10.81 -11.16 22.36
CA ASN A 397 -9.72 -11.17 21.40
C ASN A 397 -10.13 -12.04 20.20
N ILE A 398 -10.85 -11.45 19.25
CA ILE A 398 -11.24 -12.09 18.00
C ILE A 398 -10.06 -11.89 17.06
N PHE A 399 -9.31 -12.98 16.81
CA PHE A 399 -8.38 -13.02 15.70
C PHE A 399 -9.20 -12.92 14.41
N MET A 400 -8.88 -11.95 13.56
CA MET A 400 -9.52 -11.81 12.26
C MET A 400 -8.73 -12.57 11.20
N ILE A 401 -9.39 -12.85 10.07
CA ILE A 401 -8.80 -13.67 9.00
C ILE A 401 -8.83 -12.91 7.68
N ILE A 402 -7.68 -12.82 7.01
CA ILE A 402 -7.63 -12.51 5.58
C ILE A 402 -7.71 -13.83 4.82
N LYS A 403 -8.75 -13.98 3.99
CA LYS A 403 -8.92 -15.08 3.06
C LYS A 403 -8.38 -14.65 1.70
N ILE A 404 -7.36 -15.32 1.23
CA ILE A 404 -6.67 -14.99 -0.02
C ILE A 404 -6.92 -16.09 -1.02
N THR A 405 -7.67 -15.79 -2.08
CA THR A 405 -7.92 -16.73 -3.17
C THR A 405 -6.79 -16.64 -4.19
N ILE A 406 -5.94 -17.67 -4.22
CA ILE A 406 -4.71 -17.75 -5.05
C ILE A 406 -4.90 -18.47 -6.38
#